data_AF-A0A522RDD5-F1
#
_entry.id   AF-A0A522RDD5-F1
#
_cell.length_a   1.000
_cell.length_b   1.000
_cell.length_c   1.000
_cell.angle_alpha   90.00
_cell.angle_beta   90.00
_cell.angle_gamma   90.00
#
_symmetry.space_group_name_H-M   'P 1'
#
loop_
_entity.id
_entity.type
_entity.pdbx_description
1 polymer ?
#
loop_
_entity_poly.entity_id
_entity_poly.type
_entity_poly.pdbx_seq_one_letter_code
_entity_poly.pdbx_strand_id
1 'polypeptide(L)'
;GVTHIDFRMSARQILDLAQTAKLITIMKAAQKPILVHCDGGADRSGLVSAIYVGEIAHEGERAAEDQLSIRYGHIGIPYLAPAYAMDESWERLEPIFGFKNS
;
A
#
# COMPACT_ATOMS: atom_id res chain seq x y z
N GLY A 1 18.68 18.88 2.16
CA GLY A 1 18.07 18.09 3.25
C GLY A 1 17.02 17.18 2.66
N VAL A 2 16.54 16.20 3.41
CA VAL A 2 15.42 15.32 2.99
C VAL A 2 14.20 15.66 3.84
N THR A 3 13.03 15.79 3.20
CA THR A 3 11.76 15.99 3.92
C THR A 3 11.27 14.65 4.46
N HIS A 4 11.13 14.56 5.78
CA HIS A 4 10.55 13.38 6.44
C HIS A 4 9.05 13.59 6.68
N ILE A 5 8.24 12.58 6.39
CA ILE A 5 6.79 12.60 6.61
C ILE A 5 6.40 11.32 7.35
N ASP A 6 5.82 11.49 8.53
CA ASP A 6 5.34 10.37 9.35
C ASP A 6 3.86 10.08 9.08
N PHE A 7 3.57 8.84 8.68
CA PHE A 7 2.21 8.34 8.52
C PHE A 7 2.06 7.00 9.26
N ARG A 8 1.27 6.99 10.34
CA ARG A 8 1.15 5.81 11.21
C ARG A 8 0.29 4.73 10.55
N MET A 9 0.86 3.54 10.40
CA MET A 9 0.16 2.32 9.94
C MET A 9 0.53 1.11 10.79
N SER A 10 -0.43 0.20 10.97
CA SER A 10 -0.20 -1.12 11.55
C SER A 10 -0.29 -2.18 10.46
N ALA A 11 0.67 -3.10 10.41
CA ALA A 11 0.62 -4.22 9.47
C ALA A 11 -0.53 -5.21 9.78
N ARG A 12 -1.17 -5.07 10.95
CA ARG A 12 -2.24 -5.96 11.44
C ARG A 12 -3.63 -5.34 11.35
N GLN A 13 -3.74 -4.15 10.77
CA GLN A 13 -5.00 -3.42 10.68
C GLN A 13 -5.23 -3.00 9.25
N ILE A 14 -6.46 -3.13 8.82
CA ILE A 14 -6.91 -2.68 7.52
C ILE A 14 -6.84 -1.16 7.47
N LEU A 15 -6.29 -0.62 6.38
CA LEU A 15 -6.24 0.81 6.13
C LEU A 15 -7.63 1.27 5.69
N ASP A 16 -8.23 2.20 6.44
CA ASP A 16 -9.55 2.71 6.07
C ASP A 16 -9.48 3.71 4.90
N LEU A 17 -10.64 4.07 4.35
CA LEU A 17 -10.74 4.96 3.19
C LEU A 17 -10.24 6.38 3.48
N ALA A 18 -10.47 6.89 4.69
CA ALA A 18 -10.05 8.23 5.07
C ALA A 18 -8.52 8.29 5.22
N GLN A 19 -7.93 7.26 5.83
CA GLN A 19 -6.49 7.08 5.92
C GLN A 19 -5.86 6.93 4.54
N THR A 20 -6.47 6.13 3.66
CA THR A 20 -6.00 5.94 2.28
C THR A 20 -6.01 7.25 1.49
N ALA A 21 -7.11 8.00 1.55
CA ALA A 21 -7.22 9.28 0.86
C ALA A 21 -6.16 10.29 1.36
N LYS A 22 -5.90 10.30 2.67
CA LYS A 22 -4.84 11.12 3.27
C LYS A 22 -3.46 10.69 2.78
N LEU A 23 -3.18 9.38 2.72
CA LEU A 23 -1.92 8.83 2.24
C LEU A 23 -1.68 9.19 0.76
N ILE A 24 -2.70 9.04 -0.10
CA ILE A 24 -2.64 9.43 -1.52
C ILE A 24 -2.31 10.92 -1.64
N THR A 25 -2.99 11.77 -0.86
CA THR A 25 -2.74 13.22 -0.85
C THR A 25 -1.29 13.54 -0.50
N ILE A 26 -0.75 12.87 0.53
CA ILE A 26 0.66 13.00 0.93
C ILE A 26 1.59 12.60 -0.21
N MET A 27 1.40 11.42 -0.81
CA MET A 27 2.25 10.91 -1.89
C MET A 27 2.21 11.78 -3.15
N LYS A 28 1.01 12.30 -3.52
CA LYS A 28 0.86 13.23 -4.64
C LYS A 28 1.61 14.55 -4.38
N ALA A 29 1.61 15.06 -3.15
CA ALA A 29 2.25 16.33 -2.79
C ALA A 29 3.76 16.23 -2.50
N ALA A 30 4.26 15.07 -2.07
CA ALA A 30 5.67 14.89 -1.70
C ALA A 30 6.64 15.18 -2.87
N GLN A 31 7.83 15.68 -2.57
CA GLN A 31 8.90 15.86 -3.56
C GLN A 31 9.43 14.48 -4.01
N LYS A 32 9.63 14.29 -5.32
CA LYS A 32 10.12 13.03 -5.89
C LYS A 32 11.64 13.11 -6.13
N PRO A 33 12.39 11.98 -6.04
CA PRO A 33 11.92 10.63 -5.72
C PRO A 33 11.51 10.48 -4.24
N ILE A 34 10.54 9.60 -3.96
CA ILE A 34 10.09 9.26 -2.59
C ILE A 34 10.70 7.93 -2.16
N LEU A 35 11.13 7.84 -0.89
CA LEU A 35 11.48 6.59 -0.22
C LEU A 35 10.38 6.26 0.79
N VAL A 36 9.76 5.09 0.65
CA VAL A 36 8.77 4.57 1.60
C VAL A 36 9.41 3.44 2.39
N HIS A 37 9.24 3.43 3.71
CA HIS A 37 9.70 2.33 4.54
C HIS A 37 8.74 2.04 5.70
N CYS A 38 8.91 0.87 6.30
CA CYS A 38 8.35 0.49 7.58
C CYS A 38 9.43 -0.22 8.40
N ASP A 39 9.05 -1.02 9.40
CA ASP A 39 10.00 -1.79 10.21
C ASP A 39 10.70 -2.89 9.39
N GLY A 40 9.93 -3.81 8.80
CA GLY A 40 10.46 -4.91 7.98
C GLY A 40 10.53 -4.65 6.46
N GLY A 41 10.18 -3.44 6.01
CA GLY A 41 10.18 -3.08 4.58
C GLY A 41 9.19 -3.81 3.64
N ALA A 42 8.43 -4.80 4.11
CA ALA A 42 7.56 -5.63 3.27
C ALA A 42 6.08 -5.22 3.30
N ASP A 43 5.43 -5.29 4.46
CA ASP A 43 3.95 -5.25 4.53
C ASP A 43 3.36 -3.86 4.27
N ARG A 44 3.56 -2.92 5.21
CA ARG A 44 3.03 -1.55 5.08
C ARG A 44 3.67 -0.81 3.91
N SER A 45 4.97 -1.04 3.69
CA SER A 45 5.68 -0.45 2.56
C SER A 45 5.15 -0.99 1.23
N GLY A 46 4.84 -2.29 1.16
CA GLY A 46 4.20 -2.93 0.03
C GLY A 46 2.82 -2.35 -0.25
N LEU A 47 1.96 -2.20 0.77
CA LEU A 47 0.63 -1.59 0.58
C LEU A 47 0.73 -0.14 0.10
N VAL A 48 1.60 0.68 0.68
CA VAL A 48 1.81 2.05 0.20
C VAL A 48 2.31 2.07 -1.24
N SER A 49 3.20 1.14 -1.61
CA SER A 49 3.70 1.00 -2.98
C SER A 49 2.61 0.54 -3.94
N ALA A 50 1.77 -0.41 -3.55
CA ALA A 50 0.61 -0.87 -4.33
C ALA A 50 -0.35 0.30 -4.61
N ILE A 51 -0.69 1.09 -3.58
CA ILE A 51 -1.53 2.29 -3.74
C ILE A 51 -0.86 3.30 -4.68
N TYR A 52 0.44 3.52 -4.57
CA TYR A 52 1.16 4.42 -5.48
C TYR A 52 1.09 3.93 -6.94
N VAL A 53 1.41 2.66 -7.18
CA VAL A 53 1.45 2.05 -8.51
C VAL A 53 0.06 2.04 -9.15
N GLY A 54 -0.97 1.65 -8.39
CA GLY A 54 -2.35 1.57 -8.89
C GLY A 54 -3.02 2.92 -9.10
N GLU A 55 -2.96 3.82 -8.11
CA GLU A 55 -3.78 5.04 -8.07
C GLU A 55 -3.00 6.33 -8.42
N ILE A 56 -1.66 6.34 -8.37
CA ILE A 56 -0.86 7.53 -8.69
C ILE A 56 -0.12 7.36 -10.01
N ALA A 57 0.52 6.21 -10.22
CA ALA A 57 1.25 5.90 -11.46
C ALA A 57 0.33 5.32 -12.55
N HIS A 58 -0.85 4.80 -12.17
CA HIS A 58 -1.83 4.18 -13.07
C HIS A 58 -1.25 3.03 -13.91
N GLU A 59 -0.38 2.21 -13.31
CA GLU A 59 0.25 1.06 -13.98
C GLU A 59 -0.64 -0.20 -13.98
N GLY A 60 -1.80 -0.14 -13.32
CA GLY A 60 -2.81 -1.19 -13.28
C GLY A 60 -2.74 -2.09 -12.05
N GLU A 61 -3.79 -2.88 -11.88
CA GLU A 61 -4.03 -3.75 -10.72
C GLU A 61 -2.90 -4.74 -10.46
N ARG A 62 -2.58 -5.57 -11.46
CA ARG A 62 -1.52 -6.58 -11.33
C ARG A 62 -0.17 -5.99 -10.91
N ALA A 63 0.20 -4.84 -11.45
CA ALA A 63 1.45 -4.17 -11.10
C ALA A 63 1.44 -3.68 -9.65
N ALA A 64 0.28 -3.27 -9.15
CA ALA A 64 0.07 -2.87 -7.77
C ALA A 64 0.08 -4.07 -6.82
N GLU A 65 -0.65 -5.15 -7.14
CA GLU A 65 -0.65 -6.41 -6.37
C GLU A 65 0.75 -7.02 -6.27
N ASP A 66 1.55 -6.94 -7.34
CA ASP A 66 2.94 -7.43 -7.34
C ASP A 66 3.82 -6.76 -6.26
N GLN A 67 3.42 -5.57 -5.75
CA GLN A 67 4.10 -4.90 -4.63
C GLN A 67 3.82 -5.58 -3.27
N LEU A 68 2.75 -6.37 -3.17
CA LEU A 68 2.40 -7.22 -2.03
C LEU A 68 2.76 -8.68 -2.35
N SER A 69 4.03 -8.94 -2.66
CA SER A 69 4.49 -10.28 -3.06
C SER A 69 5.62 -10.82 -2.20
N ILE A 70 5.81 -12.14 -2.25
CA ILE A 70 6.91 -12.86 -1.58
C ILE A 70 8.28 -12.34 -2.06
N ARG A 71 8.37 -11.82 -3.30
CA ARG A 71 9.59 -11.17 -3.81
C ARG A 71 10.04 -10.02 -2.93
N TYR A 72 9.09 -9.29 -2.35
CA TYR A 72 9.34 -8.18 -1.43
C TYR A 72 9.20 -8.58 0.05
N GLY A 73 9.16 -9.89 0.34
CA GLY A 73 9.08 -10.43 1.69
C GLY A 73 7.69 -10.39 2.30
N HIS A 74 6.66 -10.06 1.53
CA HIS A 74 5.28 -10.07 2.02
C HIS A 74 4.71 -11.48 2.01
N ILE A 75 4.09 -11.89 3.12
CA ILE A 75 3.42 -13.19 3.29
C ILE A 75 2.02 -12.93 3.86
N GLY A 76 1.02 -12.83 2.98
CA GLY A 76 -0.38 -12.56 3.31
C GLY A 76 -1.26 -13.81 3.37
N ILE A 77 -1.02 -14.73 4.31
CA ILE A 77 -1.87 -15.94 4.43
C ILE A 77 -3.06 -15.64 5.36
N PRO A 78 -4.32 -15.76 4.89
CA PRO A 78 -5.51 -15.52 5.72
C PRO A 78 -5.46 -16.30 7.03
N TYR A 79 -5.80 -15.63 8.14
CA TYR A 79 -5.83 -16.16 9.51
C TYR A 79 -4.49 -16.63 10.10
N LEU A 80 -3.44 -16.81 9.29
CA LEU A 80 -2.11 -17.27 9.74
C LEU A 80 -1.11 -16.12 9.82
N ALA A 81 -1.17 -15.17 8.89
CA ALA A 81 -0.27 -14.03 8.83
C ALA A 81 -1.00 -12.76 9.30
N PRO A 82 -0.50 -12.07 10.34
CA PRO A 82 -1.05 -10.78 10.73
C PRO A 82 -0.99 -9.74 9.60
N ALA A 83 -0.02 -9.89 8.69
CA ALA A 83 0.16 -9.03 7.52
C ALA A 83 -0.96 -9.13 6.49
N TYR A 84 -1.83 -10.15 6.56
CA TYR A 84 -2.98 -10.32 5.66
C TYR A 84 -3.93 -9.12 5.64
N ALA A 85 -3.90 -8.29 6.70
CA ALA A 85 -4.65 -7.04 6.71
C ALA A 85 -4.21 -6.06 5.60
N MET A 86 -2.99 -6.19 5.07
CA MET A 86 -2.51 -5.38 3.95
C MET A 86 -3.13 -5.83 2.63
N ASP A 87 -3.21 -7.12 2.36
CA ASP A 87 -3.95 -7.68 1.22
C ASP A 87 -5.42 -7.25 1.30
N GLU A 88 -6.06 -7.44 2.45
CA GLU A 88 -7.47 -7.05 2.63
C GLU A 88 -7.68 -5.53 2.50
N SER A 89 -6.66 -4.72 2.81
CA SER A 89 -6.71 -3.28 2.54
C SER A 89 -6.72 -3.00 1.05
N TRP A 90 -5.85 -3.66 0.29
CA TRP A 90 -5.75 -3.50 -1.16
C TRP A 90 -7.05 -3.92 -1.87
N GLU A 91 -7.56 -5.11 -1.57
CA GLU A 91 -8.83 -5.65 -2.10
C GLU A 91 -10.01 -4.69 -1.90
N ARG A 92 -10.09 -4.03 -0.74
CA ARG A 92 -11.13 -3.05 -0.45
C ARG A 92 -10.99 -1.75 -1.26
N LEU A 93 -9.80 -1.45 -1.77
CA LEU A 93 -9.50 -0.26 -2.56
C LEU A 93 -9.66 -0.47 -4.06
N GLU A 94 -9.48 -1.68 -4.57
CA GLU A 94 -9.66 -2.03 -5.98
C GLU A 94 -10.93 -1.46 -6.64
N PRO A 95 -12.14 -1.66 -6.08
CA PRO A 95 -13.35 -1.11 -6.69
C PRO A 95 -13.37 0.42 -6.70
N ILE A 96 -12.67 1.06 -5.77
CA ILE A 96 -12.56 2.53 -5.67
C ILE A 96 -11.60 3.06 -6.73
N PHE A 97 -10.53 2.32 -7.01
CA PHE A 97 -9.58 2.60 -8.10
C PHE A 97 -10.09 2.18 -9.47
N GLY A 98 -11.29 1.59 -9.53
CA GLY A 98 -11.97 1.24 -10.77
C GLY A 98 -11.53 -0.10 -11.35
N PHE A 99 -10.81 -0.92 -10.59
CA PHE A 99 -10.56 -2.31 -10.93
C PHE A 99 -11.85 -3.10 -10.65
N LYS A 100 -12.37 -3.75 -11.69
CA LYS A 100 -13.64 -4.47 -11.67
C LYS A 100 -13.35 -5.89 -12.09
N ASN A 101 -13.57 -6.82 -11.16
CA ASN A 101 -13.41 -8.29 -11.28
C ASN A 101 -12.07 -8.86 -10.77
N SER A 102 -11.86 -8.75 -9.47
CA SER A 102 -10.88 -9.57 -8.72
C SER A 102 -11.63 -10.50 -7.77
#